data_AF-A0A7Y2DVP7-F1
#
_entry.id   AF-A0A7Y2DVP7-F1
#
_cell.length_a   1.000
_cell.length_b   1.000
_cell.length_c   1.000
_cell.angle_alpha   90.00
_cell.angle_beta   90.00
_cell.angle_gamma   90.00
#
_symmetry.space_group_name_H-M   'P 1'
#
loop_
_entity.id
_entity.type
_entity.pdbx_description
1 polymer ?
#
loop_
_entity_poly.entity_id
_entity_poly.type
_entity_poly.pdbx_seq_one_letter_code
_entity_poly.pdbx_strand_id
1 'polypeptide(L)'
;MILQIGKLFGLSMENRLLAVEATILLFVARMAVISLPFRWIAKTLGEKENPKGEIDFSPKKPDLELNRIGWTIRRIGDLTPWNSNCLAQAITAQKMLARRGRASQMYFGLKHSDEGKMEAHAWLKSGDTILTGGSEFEPYTVVAVFRKG
;
A
#
# COMPACT_ATOMS: atom_id res chain seq x y z
N MET A 1 -21.85 -10.52 14.05
CA MET A 1 -21.13 -10.13 12.80
C MET A 1 -20.88 -11.41 12.02
N ILE A 2 -21.82 -11.77 11.15
CA ILE A 2 -21.97 -13.11 10.57
C ILE A 2 -20.89 -13.35 9.51
N LEU A 3 -20.24 -14.51 9.65
CA LEU A 3 -19.17 -15.04 8.83
C LEU A 3 -19.55 -15.08 7.35
N GLN A 4 -18.84 -14.33 6.50
CA GLN A 4 -18.72 -14.67 5.07
C GLN A 4 -17.41 -15.42 4.81
N ILE A 5 -17.26 -16.57 5.46
CA ILE A 5 -16.21 -17.57 5.14
C ILE A 5 -16.51 -18.26 3.78
N GLY A 6 -17.73 -18.14 3.25
CA GLY A 6 -18.20 -18.79 2.03
C GLY A 6 -17.51 -18.38 0.71
N LYS A 7 -16.64 -17.34 0.70
CA LYS A 7 -15.85 -16.97 -0.50
C LYS A 7 -14.38 -17.40 -0.46
N LEU A 8 -13.94 -18.13 0.57
CA LEU A 8 -12.57 -18.68 0.65
C LEU A 8 -12.41 -20.04 -0.06
N PHE A 9 -13.52 -20.72 -0.38
CA PHE A 9 -13.49 -22.06 -0.98
C PHE A 9 -13.47 -22.09 -2.53
N GLY A 10 -13.51 -20.92 -3.19
CA GLY A 10 -13.37 -20.78 -4.65
C GLY A 10 -12.11 -20.05 -5.11
N LEU A 11 -11.16 -19.79 -4.21
CA LEU A 11 -9.93 -19.10 -4.56
C LEU A 11 -8.99 -20.04 -5.31
N SER A 12 -8.82 -19.80 -6.63
CA SER A 12 -7.70 -20.34 -7.43
C SER A 12 -6.41 -20.34 -6.61
N MET A 13 -5.55 -21.35 -6.77
CA MET A 13 -4.29 -21.50 -6.01
C MET A 13 -3.49 -20.19 -5.95
N GLU A 14 -3.51 -19.42 -7.04
CA GLU A 14 -2.89 -18.11 -7.16
C GLU A 14 -3.42 -17.08 -6.15
N ASN A 15 -4.73 -17.06 -5.88
CA ASN A 15 -5.33 -16.19 -4.85
C ASN A 15 -4.89 -16.57 -3.44
N ARG A 16 -4.73 -17.87 -3.18
CA ARG A 16 -4.26 -18.35 -1.87
C ARG A 16 -2.81 -17.96 -1.65
N LEU A 17 -1.95 -18.12 -2.67
CA LEU A 17 -0.56 -17.69 -2.62
C LEU A 17 -0.44 -16.17 -2.42
N LEU A 18 -1.25 -15.37 -3.13
CA LEU A 18 -1.31 -13.92 -2.92
C LEU A 18 -1.71 -13.55 -1.49
N ALA A 19 -2.71 -14.23 -0.93
CA ALA A 19 -3.17 -13.98 0.44
C ALA A 19 -2.09 -14.35 1.48
N VAL A 20 -1.42 -15.48 1.31
CA VAL A 20 -0.31 -15.90 2.19
C VAL A 20 0.87 -14.92 2.09
N GLU A 21 1.24 -14.54 0.87
CA GLU A 21 2.28 -13.54 0.61
C GLU A 21 1.95 -12.20 1.29
N ALA A 22 0.72 -11.69 1.09
CA ALA A 22 0.25 -10.46 1.71
C ALA A 22 0.25 -10.56 3.23
N THR A 23 -0.18 -11.69 3.81
CA THR A 23 -0.22 -11.88 5.27
C THR A 23 1.18 -11.85 5.88
N ILE A 24 2.12 -12.59 5.30
CA ILE A 24 3.51 -12.65 5.78
C ILE A 24 4.16 -11.27 5.64
N LEU A 25 4.01 -10.61 4.48
CA LEU A 25 4.61 -9.32 4.25
C LEU A 25 4.00 -8.22 5.11
N LEU A 26 2.68 -8.25 5.37
CA LEU A 26 2.04 -7.32 6.30
C LEU A 26 2.59 -7.47 7.71
N PHE A 27 2.74 -8.71 8.18
CA PHE A 27 3.34 -8.97 9.48
C PHE A 27 4.78 -8.43 9.55
N VAL A 28 5.61 -8.76 8.57
CA VAL A 28 7.01 -8.28 8.49
C VAL A 28 7.08 -6.76 8.40
N ALA A 29 6.26 -6.14 7.55
CA ALA A 29 6.20 -4.68 7.40
C ALA A 29 5.75 -4.02 8.71
N ARG A 30 4.75 -4.58 9.39
CA ARG A 30 4.30 -4.09 10.69
C ARG A 30 5.41 -4.18 11.73
N MET A 31 6.08 -5.32 11.84
CA MET A 31 7.21 -5.50 12.75
C MET A 31 8.34 -4.52 12.44
N ALA A 32 8.67 -4.29 11.18
CA ALA A 32 9.66 -3.29 10.78
C ALA A 32 9.25 -1.86 11.19
N VAL A 33 7.99 -1.48 10.96
CA VAL A 33 7.48 -0.13 11.30
C VAL A 33 7.52 0.15 12.80
N ILE A 34 7.26 -0.85 13.66
CA ILE A 34 7.29 -0.65 15.12
C ILE A 34 8.68 -0.79 15.75
N SER A 35 9.60 -1.52 15.11
CA SER A 35 10.90 -1.85 15.70
C SER A 35 12.07 -1.07 15.11
N LEU A 36 11.97 -0.58 13.86
CA LEU A 36 13.08 0.06 13.17
C LEU A 36 12.85 1.57 13.03
N PRO A 37 13.91 2.39 13.17
CA PRO A 37 13.84 3.80 12.83
C PRO A 37 13.50 3.99 11.34
N PHE A 38 12.63 4.96 11.03
CA PHE A 38 12.14 5.19 9.66
C PHE A 38 13.26 5.33 8.61
N ARG A 39 14.41 5.92 8.96
CA ARG A 39 15.60 5.99 8.06
C ARG A 39 16.05 4.64 7.51
N TRP A 40 15.88 3.55 8.24
CA TRP A 40 16.24 2.21 7.76
C TRP A 40 15.20 1.68 6.78
N ILE A 41 13.93 1.92 7.09
CA ILE A 41 12.81 1.61 6.19
C ILE A 41 12.95 2.41 4.89
N ALA A 42 13.22 3.71 4.98
CA ALA A 42 13.38 4.63 3.85
C ALA A 42 14.45 4.18 2.86
N LYS A 43 15.59 3.63 3.34
CA LYS A 43 16.62 3.04 2.47
C LYS A 43 16.12 1.89 1.62
N THR A 44 15.08 1.19 2.08
CA THR A 44 14.46 0.08 1.34
C THR A 44 13.38 0.54 0.37
N LEU A 45 12.93 1.80 0.40
CA LEU A 45 11.81 2.27 -0.42
C LEU A 45 12.18 2.58 -1.86
N GLY A 46 13.48 2.67 -2.16
CA GLY A 46 14.01 3.01 -3.47
C GLY A 46 14.58 4.42 -3.51
N GLU A 47 14.68 4.99 -4.70
CA GLU A 47 15.29 6.30 -4.93
C GLU A 47 14.29 7.40 -4.57
N LYS A 48 14.78 8.43 -3.85
CA LYS A 48 13.96 9.59 -3.52
C LYS A 48 13.76 10.43 -4.78
N GLU A 49 12.52 10.63 -5.17
CA GLU A 49 12.15 11.52 -6.27
C GLU A 49 11.73 12.88 -5.73
N ASN A 50 11.99 13.93 -6.52
CA ASN A 50 11.35 15.21 -6.28
C ASN A 50 9.86 15.06 -6.62
N PRO A 51 8.93 15.47 -5.74
CA PRO A 51 7.51 15.52 -6.08
C PRO A 51 7.30 16.57 -7.17
N LYS A 52 7.51 16.19 -8.43
CA LYS A 52 7.24 17.01 -9.62
C LYS A 52 6.03 16.41 -10.32
N GLY A 53 4.98 17.23 -10.44
CA GLY A 53 3.78 16.92 -11.21
C GLY A 53 2.55 16.69 -10.35
N GLU A 54 1.41 17.13 -10.88
CA GLU A 54 0.10 16.72 -10.41
C GLU A 54 0.00 15.19 -10.52
N ILE A 55 -0.51 14.56 -9.47
CA ILE A 55 -0.84 13.14 -9.55
C ILE A 55 -2.01 13.04 -10.52
N ASP A 56 -1.75 12.55 -11.73
CA ASP A 56 -2.82 12.24 -12.66
C ASP A 56 -3.70 11.14 -12.06
N PHE A 57 -4.91 11.53 -11.65
CA PHE A 57 -5.96 10.65 -11.14
C PHE A 57 -6.94 10.23 -12.25
N SER A 58 -6.66 10.57 -13.52
CA SER A 58 -7.54 10.23 -14.63
C SER A 58 -7.74 8.72 -14.72
N PRO A 59 -8.99 8.25 -14.88
CA PRO A 59 -9.27 6.83 -15.01
C PRO A 59 -8.65 6.30 -16.30
N LYS A 60 -7.54 5.56 -16.17
CA LYS A 60 -6.94 4.80 -17.28
C LYS A 60 -7.28 3.32 -17.14
N LYS A 61 -6.97 2.53 -18.17
CA LYS A 61 -7.33 1.10 -18.23
C LYS A 61 -6.93 0.38 -16.94
N PRO A 62 -7.88 -0.30 -16.26
CA PRO A 62 -7.59 -0.97 -15.00
C PRO A 62 -6.60 -2.12 -15.22
N ASP A 63 -5.48 -2.10 -14.50
CA ASP A 63 -4.58 -3.25 -14.41
C ASP A 63 -5.18 -4.25 -13.40
N LEU A 64 -5.72 -5.36 -13.92
CA LEU A 64 -6.39 -6.37 -13.11
C LEU A 64 -5.46 -7.01 -12.07
N GLU A 65 -4.17 -7.14 -12.37
CA GLU A 65 -3.19 -7.72 -11.45
C GLU A 65 -2.91 -6.76 -10.29
N LEU A 66 -2.67 -5.48 -10.58
CA LEU A 66 -2.44 -4.45 -9.57
C LEU A 66 -3.67 -4.28 -8.66
N ASN A 67 -4.86 -4.28 -9.25
CA ASN A 67 -6.12 -4.20 -8.51
C ASN A 67 -6.33 -5.40 -7.60
N ARG A 68 -6.02 -6.62 -8.08
CA ARG A 68 -6.11 -7.84 -7.29
C ARG A 68 -5.13 -7.82 -6.13
N ILE A 69 -3.87 -7.43 -6.34
CA ILE A 69 -2.87 -7.29 -5.28
C ILE A 69 -3.34 -6.26 -4.24
N GLY A 70 -3.74 -5.07 -4.67
CA GLY A 70 -4.21 -4.02 -3.78
C GLY A 70 -5.43 -4.44 -2.97
N TRP A 71 -6.41 -5.10 -3.61
CA TRP A 71 -7.58 -5.64 -2.93
C TRP A 71 -7.21 -6.71 -1.90
N THR A 72 -6.33 -7.66 -2.25
CA THR A 72 -5.88 -8.70 -1.32
C THR A 72 -5.19 -8.10 -0.10
N ILE A 73 -4.30 -7.11 -0.28
CA ILE A 73 -3.59 -6.48 0.84
C ILE A 73 -4.56 -5.75 1.76
N ARG A 74 -5.49 -4.96 1.22
CA ARG A 74 -6.52 -4.26 2.01
C ARG A 74 -7.36 -5.27 2.79
N ARG A 75 -7.84 -6.32 2.10
CA ARG A 75 -8.69 -7.34 2.73
C ARG A 75 -7.97 -8.11 3.83
N ILE A 76 -6.70 -8.48 3.63
CA ILE A 76 -5.91 -9.13 4.66
C ILE A 76 -5.63 -8.15 5.81
N GLY A 77 -5.31 -6.88 5.51
CA GLY A 77 -5.12 -5.84 6.52
C GLY A 77 -6.32 -5.69 7.46
N ASP A 78 -7.54 -5.75 6.93
CA ASP A 78 -8.79 -5.70 7.72
C ASP A 78 -9.02 -6.96 8.58
N LEU A 79 -8.43 -8.11 8.18
CA LEU A 79 -8.61 -9.40 8.86
C LEU A 79 -7.50 -9.69 9.87
N THR A 80 -6.38 -8.99 9.81
CA THR A 80 -5.25 -9.22 10.72
C THR A 80 -5.54 -8.66 12.12
N PRO A 81 -5.16 -9.35 13.20
CA PRO A 81 -5.38 -8.88 14.57
C PRO A 81 -4.44 -7.72 14.97
N TRP A 82 -3.42 -7.44 14.17
CA TRP A 82 -2.51 -6.31 14.38
C TRP A 82 -2.90 -5.11 13.52
N ASN A 83 -2.49 -3.91 13.95
CA ASN A 83 -2.76 -2.67 13.20
C ASN A 83 -1.97 -2.65 11.88
N SER A 84 -2.62 -3.02 10.79
CA SER A 84 -2.12 -2.96 9.41
C SER A 84 -2.34 -1.55 8.83
N ASN A 85 -1.65 -0.56 9.39
CA ASN A 85 -1.77 0.84 8.98
C ASN A 85 -1.31 1.09 7.53
N CYS A 86 -1.60 2.28 7.01
CA CYS A 86 -1.32 2.68 5.64
C CYS A 86 0.13 2.43 5.22
N LEU A 87 1.10 2.72 6.09
CA LEU A 87 2.53 2.47 5.80
C LEU A 87 2.86 0.98 5.67
N ALA A 88 2.36 0.12 6.56
CA ALA A 88 2.60 -1.31 6.48
C ALA A 88 1.99 -1.91 5.20
N GLN A 89 0.80 -1.46 4.81
CA GLN A 89 0.16 -1.86 3.54
C GLN A 89 0.96 -1.37 2.32
N ALA A 90 1.42 -0.12 2.32
CA ALA A 90 2.20 0.45 1.22
C ALA A 90 3.54 -0.28 1.04
N ILE A 91 4.26 -0.59 2.12
CA ILE A 91 5.50 -1.39 2.09
C ILE A 91 5.23 -2.79 1.55
N THR A 92 4.14 -3.42 2.00
CA THR A 92 3.74 -4.75 1.54
C THR A 92 3.47 -4.76 0.04
N ALA A 93 2.66 -3.82 -0.44
CA ALA A 93 2.36 -3.67 -1.86
C ALA A 93 3.65 -3.45 -2.67
N GLN A 94 4.57 -2.61 -2.18
CA GLN A 94 5.82 -2.32 -2.89
C GLN A 94 6.68 -3.58 -3.04
N LYS A 95 6.77 -4.40 -1.98
CA LYS A 95 7.50 -5.67 -2.01
C LYS A 95 6.86 -6.68 -2.96
N MET A 96 5.52 -6.79 -2.96
CA MET A 96 4.80 -7.68 -3.87
C MET A 96 4.99 -7.27 -5.34
N LEU A 97 5.01 -5.96 -5.63
CA LEU A 97 5.26 -5.43 -6.97
C LEU A 97 6.71 -5.62 -7.42
N ALA A 98 7.68 -5.32 -6.56
CA ALA A 98 9.10 -5.52 -6.87
C ALA A 98 9.42 -6.99 -7.20
N ARG A 99 8.82 -7.95 -6.48
CA ARG A 99 8.95 -9.39 -6.77
C ARG A 99 8.41 -9.78 -8.16
N ARG A 100 7.54 -8.95 -8.73
CA ARG A 100 6.90 -9.14 -10.04
C ARG A 100 7.50 -8.25 -11.12
N GLY A 101 8.63 -7.56 -10.84
CA GLY A 101 9.28 -6.64 -11.78
C GLY A 101 8.40 -5.43 -12.16
N ARG A 102 7.49 -5.02 -11.27
CA ARG A 102 6.58 -3.90 -11.49
C ARG A 102 7.11 -2.65 -10.78
N ALA A 103 7.36 -1.61 -11.57
CA ALA A 103 7.75 -0.31 -11.04
C ALA A 103 6.64 0.28 -10.16
N SER A 104 7.01 0.96 -9.08
CA SER A 104 6.07 1.56 -8.14
C SER A 104 6.64 2.80 -7.48
N GLN A 105 5.73 3.67 -7.04
CA GLN A 105 6.04 4.92 -6.35
C GLN A 105 5.30 4.95 -5.02
N MET A 106 6.06 5.11 -3.94
CA MET A 106 5.53 5.29 -2.59
C MET A 106 5.47 6.78 -2.29
N TYR A 107 4.27 7.24 -1.95
CA TYR A 107 4.00 8.64 -1.64
C TYR A 107 3.78 8.79 -0.14
N PHE A 108 4.30 9.89 0.40
CA PHE A 108 4.04 10.34 1.76
C PHE A 108 3.41 11.71 1.71
N GLY A 109 2.26 11.86 2.36
CA GLY A 109 1.51 13.09 2.41
C GLY A 109 1.15 13.50 3.82
N LEU A 110 0.95 14.80 4.00
CA LEU A 110 0.46 15.41 5.23
C LEU A 110 -0.81 16.20 4.95
N LYS A 111 -1.76 16.17 5.87
CA LYS A 111 -2.90 17.09 5.89
C LYS A 111 -3.13 17.62 7.30
N HIS A 112 -3.89 18.70 7.42
CA HIS A 112 -4.47 19.10 8.69
C HIS A 112 -5.88 18.52 8.77
N SER A 113 -6.21 17.89 9.89
CA SER A 113 -7.58 17.51 10.18
C SER A 113 -8.43 18.74 10.49
N ASP A 114 -9.76 18.57 10.50
CA ASP A 114 -10.71 19.63 10.90
C ASP A 114 -10.46 20.13 12.34
N GLU A 115 -9.82 19.31 13.17
CA GLU A 115 -9.41 19.65 14.54
C GLU A 115 -8.02 20.33 14.61
N GLY A 116 -7.41 20.64 13.47
CA GLY A 116 -6.08 21.27 13.38
C GLY A 116 -4.90 20.34 13.67
N LYS A 117 -5.11 19.02 13.77
CA LYS A 117 -4.03 18.04 13.99
C LYS A 117 -3.38 17.67 12.65
N MET A 118 -2.06 17.50 12.66
CA MET A 118 -1.34 17.02 11.48
C MET A 118 -1.49 15.51 11.33
N GLU A 119 -2.01 15.06 10.20
CA GLU A 119 -2.19 13.65 9.86
C GLU A 119 -1.24 13.25 8.74
N ALA A 120 -0.49 12.17 8.97
CA ALA A 120 0.44 11.61 8.00
C ALA A 120 -0.14 10.38 7.33
N HIS A 121 0.08 10.28 6.02
CA HIS A 121 -0.44 9.19 5.22
C HIS A 121 0.56 8.68 4.21
N ALA A 122 0.46 7.39 3.90
CA ALA A 122 1.31 6.72 2.94
C ALA A 122 0.46 5.89 1.96
N TRP A 123 0.72 6.03 0.67
CA TRP A 123 0.07 5.24 -0.36
C TRP A 123 1.07 4.77 -1.42
N LEU A 124 0.72 3.68 -2.10
CA LEU A 124 1.52 3.14 -3.20
C LEU A 124 0.75 3.25 -4.52
N LYS A 125 1.42 3.81 -5.53
CA LYS A 125 0.95 3.89 -6.91
C LYS A 125 1.86 3.06 -7.82
N SER A 126 1.29 2.43 -8.84
CA SER A 126 2.02 1.78 -9.94
C SER A 126 1.30 2.07 -11.24
N GLY A 127 1.99 2.70 -12.19
CA GLY A 127 1.33 3.32 -13.34
C GLY A 127 0.26 4.30 -12.86
N ASP A 128 -0.98 4.14 -13.31
CA ASP A 128 -2.13 4.95 -12.88
C ASP A 128 -2.93 4.32 -11.72
N THR A 129 -2.53 3.16 -11.21
CA THR A 129 -3.29 2.43 -10.18
C THR A 129 -2.77 2.75 -8.79
N ILE A 130 -3.67 3.15 -7.87
CA ILE A 130 -3.38 3.26 -6.43
C ILE A 130 -3.71 1.92 -5.77
N LEU A 131 -2.70 1.24 -5.23
CA LEU A 131 -2.86 -0.12 -4.68
C LEU A 131 -3.31 -0.10 -3.22
N THR A 132 -2.75 0.78 -2.40
CA THR A 132 -2.99 0.81 -0.95
C THR A 132 -2.86 2.25 -0.47
N GLY A 133 -3.53 2.59 0.63
CA GLY A 133 -3.53 3.96 1.15
C GLY A 133 -4.23 5.00 0.28
N GLY A 134 -4.92 4.62 -0.79
CA GLY A 134 -5.78 5.58 -1.51
C GLY A 134 -7.07 5.80 -0.71
N SER A 135 -7.19 6.89 0.04
CA SER A 135 -8.51 7.44 0.36
C SER A 135 -8.92 8.27 -0.85
N GLU A 136 -10.03 7.93 -1.49
CA GLU A 136 -10.39 8.44 -2.82
C GLU A 136 -10.61 9.96 -2.90
N PHE A 137 -10.65 10.74 -1.79
CA PHE A 137 -11.13 12.13 -1.85
C PHE A 137 -10.51 13.13 -0.86
N GLU A 138 -9.28 12.93 -0.36
CA GLU A 138 -8.68 13.91 0.57
C GLU A 138 -7.35 14.52 0.07
N PRO A 139 -7.21 15.86 0.06
CA PRO A 139 -6.04 16.55 -0.47
C PRO A 139 -4.87 16.49 0.52
N TYR A 140 -4.07 15.43 0.44
CA TYR A 140 -2.78 15.39 1.11
C TYR A 140 -1.74 16.22 0.35
N THR A 141 -0.98 17.04 1.06
CA THR A 141 0.23 17.68 0.52
C THR A 141 1.35 16.64 0.47
N VAL A 142 1.81 16.29 -0.72
CA VAL A 142 2.92 15.33 -0.90
C VAL A 142 4.22 15.95 -0.42
N VAL A 143 4.88 15.29 0.53
CA VAL A 143 6.16 15.73 1.11
C VAL A 143 7.34 14.85 0.70
N ALA A 144 7.09 13.62 0.27
CA ALA A 144 8.12 12.73 -0.26
C ALA A 144 7.54 11.69 -1.22
N VAL A 145 8.34 11.34 -2.23
CA VAL A 145 8.07 10.24 -3.16
C VAL A 145 9.32 9.37 -3.26
N PHE A 146 9.13 8.05 -3.24
CA PHE A 146 10.19 7.07 -3.44
C PHE A 146 9.82 6.14 -4.59
N ARG A 147 10.68 6.05 -5.60
CA ARG A 147 10.49 5.16 -6.75
C ARG A 147 11.30 3.90 -6.61
N LYS A 148 10.70 2.77 -6.97
CA LYS A 148 11.37 1.49 -7.13
C LYS A 148 11.01 0.87 -8.48
N GLY A 149 12.02 0.45 -9.23
CA GLY A 149 11.93 -0.27 -10.50
C GLY A 149 12.16 -1.76 -10.31
#